data_AF-X1FUY3-F1
#
_entry.id   AF-X1FUY3-F1
#
_cell.length_a   1.000
_cell.length_b   1.000
_cell.length_c   1.000
_cell.angle_alpha   90.00
_cell.angle_beta   90.00
_cell.angle_gamma   90.00
#
_symmetry.space_group_name_H-M   'P 1'
#
loop_
_entity.id
_entity.type
_entity.pdbx_description
1 polymer ?
#
loop_
_entity_poly.entity_id
_entity_poly.type
_entity_poly.pdbx_seq_one_letter_code
_entity_poly.pdbx_strand_id
1 'polypeptide(L)'
;FAKIFDIPYHSKYFKPFSIAFNNGLKILDTKKSETAVIGDQIFTDIWGGNRLKLLTILVAPIVKKDSIGTFLHRNLEKIIISFWIRRSIIKKVVGNWPK
;
A
#
# COMPACT_ATOMS: atom_id res chain seq x y z
N PHE A 1 18.68 2.68 -0.79
CA PHE A 1 18.03 2.01 0.36
C PHE A 1 17.87 0.51 0.11
N ALA A 2 17.05 0.07 -0.85
CA ALA A 2 16.83 -1.38 -1.11
C ALA A 2 18.12 -2.19 -1.35
N LYS A 3 19.06 -1.65 -2.13
CA LYS A 3 20.38 -2.27 -2.36
C LYS A 3 21.21 -2.51 -1.08
N ILE A 4 21.01 -1.72 -0.02
CA ILE A 4 21.73 -1.86 1.25
C ILE A 4 21.26 -3.09 2.01
N PHE A 5 19.98 -3.42 1.90
CA PHE A 5 19.35 -4.55 2.58
C PHE A 5 19.21 -5.79 1.70
N ASP A 6 19.81 -5.76 0.50
CA ASP A 6 19.69 -6.81 -0.52
C ASP A 6 18.22 -7.18 -0.84
N ILE A 7 17.35 -6.17 -0.85
CA ILE A 7 15.92 -6.36 -1.13
C ILE A 7 15.68 -6.12 -2.62
N PRO A 8 15.05 -7.07 -3.34
CA PRO A 8 14.64 -6.84 -4.71
C PRO A 8 13.69 -5.65 -4.81
N TYR A 9 13.92 -4.76 -5.77
CA TYR A 9 13.09 -3.57 -5.94
C TYR A 9 12.87 -3.23 -7.42
N HIS A 10 11.78 -2.50 -7.67
CA HIS A 10 11.46 -1.98 -8.98
C HIS A 10 10.89 -0.56 -8.85
N SER A 11 11.50 0.40 -9.54
CA SER A 11 11.13 1.83 -9.43
C SER A 11 10.75 2.49 -10.75
N LYS A 12 10.69 1.73 -11.86
CA LYS A 12 10.46 2.30 -13.20
C LYS A 12 9.00 2.68 -13.45
N TYR A 13 8.04 1.98 -12.85
CA TYR A 13 6.62 2.27 -13.00
C TYR A 13 6.00 2.71 -11.68
N PHE A 14 5.09 3.68 -11.77
CA PHE A 14 4.41 4.24 -10.61
C PHE A 14 3.13 3.46 -10.27
N LYS A 15 2.83 3.39 -8.98
CA LYS A 15 1.50 3.03 -8.50
C LYS A 15 0.50 4.14 -8.91
N PRO A 16 -0.79 3.84 -9.16
CA PRO A 16 -1.47 2.56 -8.94
C PRO A 16 -1.48 1.65 -10.18
N PHE A 17 -0.61 1.86 -11.17
CA PHE A 17 -0.66 1.10 -12.41
C PHE A 17 -0.29 -0.37 -12.20
N SER A 18 -1.09 -1.29 -12.76
CA SER A 18 -0.91 -2.75 -12.64
C SER A 18 0.48 -3.24 -13.07
N ILE A 19 1.14 -2.51 -13.98
CA ILE A 19 2.49 -2.84 -14.47
C ILE A 19 3.50 -2.87 -13.32
N ALA A 20 3.42 -1.92 -12.38
CA ALA A 20 4.35 -1.85 -11.25
C ALA A 20 4.27 -3.13 -10.39
N PHE A 21 3.05 -3.56 -10.05
CA PHE A 21 2.80 -4.75 -9.24
C PHE A 21 3.12 -6.05 -10.00
N ASN A 22 2.75 -6.15 -11.29
CA ASN A 22 3.09 -7.32 -12.10
C ASN A 22 4.60 -7.52 -12.23
N ASN A 23 5.37 -6.44 -12.34
CA ASN A 23 6.84 -6.54 -12.32
C ASN A 23 7.35 -6.96 -10.93
N GLY A 24 6.75 -6.45 -9.86
CA GLY A 24 7.05 -6.92 -8.50
C GLY A 24 6.86 -8.43 -8.35
N LEU A 25 5.70 -8.94 -8.79
CA LEU A 25 5.40 -10.39 -8.78
C LEU A 25 6.42 -11.21 -9.59
N LYS A 26 6.84 -10.70 -10.77
CA LYS A 26 7.87 -11.36 -11.59
C LYS A 26 9.24 -11.38 -10.91
N ILE A 27 9.62 -10.30 -10.24
CA ILE A 27 10.90 -10.22 -9.54
C ILE A 27 10.91 -11.12 -8.31
N LEU A 28 9.78 -11.18 -7.60
CA LEU A 28 9.60 -12.06 -6.43
C LEU A 28 9.35 -13.52 -6.81
N ASP A 29 9.10 -13.81 -8.10
CA ASP A 29 8.71 -15.12 -8.62
C ASP A 29 7.56 -15.79 -7.85
N THR A 30 6.50 -15.00 -7.60
CA THR A 30 5.36 -15.42 -6.76
C THR A 30 4.03 -15.23 -7.48
N LYS A 31 3.06 -16.06 -7.09
CA LYS A 31 1.66 -15.94 -7.51
C LYS A 31 0.95 -14.88 -6.69
N LYS A 32 -0.16 -14.38 -7.24
CA LYS A 32 -1.03 -13.42 -6.56
C LYS A 32 -1.63 -13.98 -5.26
N SER A 33 -1.87 -15.29 -5.19
CA SER A 33 -2.46 -15.97 -4.03
C SER A 33 -1.53 -16.04 -2.82
N GLU A 34 -0.23 -15.93 -3.04
CA GLU A 34 0.81 -16.00 -2.00
C GLU A 34 1.51 -14.66 -1.77
N THR A 35 0.99 -13.59 -2.39
CA THR A 35 1.56 -12.25 -2.30
C THR A 35 0.58 -11.27 -1.68
N ALA A 36 1.06 -10.47 -0.73
CA ALA A 36 0.33 -9.35 -0.16
C ALA A 36 1.00 -8.02 -0.49
N VAL A 37 0.18 -6.99 -0.68
CA VAL A 37 0.62 -5.59 -0.82
C VAL A 37 0.43 -4.90 0.51
N ILE A 38 1.51 -4.34 1.06
CA ILE A 38 1.49 -3.58 2.32
C ILE A 38 1.85 -2.13 2.00
N GLY A 39 1.00 -1.19 2.39
CA GLY A 39 1.23 0.24 2.12
C GLY A 39 0.34 1.15 2.95
N ASP A 40 0.64 2.45 2.94
CA ASP A 40 -0.01 3.45 3.78
C ASP A 40 -0.94 4.41 3.02
N GLN A 41 -0.99 4.29 1.69
CA GLN A 41 -1.79 5.12 0.82
C GLN A 41 -2.89 4.31 0.13
N ILE A 42 -4.14 4.77 0.25
CA ILE A 42 -5.29 4.08 -0.36
C ILE A 42 -5.24 4.19 -1.87
N PHE A 43 -4.99 5.39 -2.41
CA PHE A 43 -5.10 5.63 -3.85
C PHE A 43 -3.90 5.11 -4.66
N THR A 44 -2.87 4.58 -4.01
CA THR A 44 -1.69 4.02 -4.68
C THR A 44 -1.57 2.53 -4.39
N ASP A 45 -1.13 2.16 -3.19
CA ASP A 45 -0.85 0.79 -2.80
C ASP A 45 -2.13 -0.07 -2.77
N ILE A 46 -3.13 0.38 -2.02
CA ILE A 46 -4.35 -0.41 -1.81
C ILE A 46 -5.16 -0.51 -3.10
N TRP A 47 -5.36 0.62 -3.80
CA TRP A 47 -6.09 0.60 -5.06
C TRP A 47 -5.35 -0.24 -6.12
N GLY A 48 -4.04 -0.07 -6.25
CA GLY A 48 -3.24 -0.84 -7.21
C GLY A 48 -3.25 -2.34 -6.94
N GLY A 49 -3.10 -2.76 -5.68
CA GLY A 49 -3.19 -4.16 -5.27
C GLY A 49 -4.59 -4.76 -5.52
N ASN A 50 -5.64 -4.02 -5.15
CA ASN A 50 -7.02 -4.47 -5.34
C ASN A 50 -7.39 -4.66 -6.82
N ARG A 51 -6.89 -3.79 -7.72
CA ARG A 51 -7.07 -3.95 -9.18
C ARG A 51 -6.52 -5.28 -9.71
N LEU A 52 -5.55 -5.86 -9.02
CA LEU A 52 -4.95 -7.15 -9.36
C LEU A 52 -5.48 -8.32 -8.56
N LYS A 53 -6.45 -8.09 -7.65
CA LYS A 53 -6.98 -9.07 -6.69
C LYS A 53 -5.92 -9.62 -5.73
N LEU A 54 -4.94 -8.80 -5.36
CA LEU A 54 -3.96 -9.12 -4.32
C LEU A 54 -4.56 -8.87 -2.94
N LEU A 55 -4.07 -9.60 -1.93
CA LEU A 55 -4.34 -9.24 -0.53
C LEU A 55 -3.69 -7.88 -0.25
N THR A 56 -4.47 -6.90 0.20
CA THR A 56 -3.96 -5.57 0.54
C THR A 56 -4.06 -5.31 2.04
N ILE A 57 -2.98 -4.78 2.62
CA ILE A 57 -2.86 -4.44 4.04
C ILE A 57 -2.53 -2.96 4.14
N LEU A 58 -3.51 -2.19 4.61
CA LEU A 58 -3.35 -0.75 4.86
C LEU A 58 -2.74 -0.53 6.25
N VAL A 59 -1.57 0.11 6.30
CA VAL A 59 -0.88 0.44 7.55
C VAL A 59 -1.02 1.91 7.93
N ALA A 60 -0.77 2.22 9.20
CA ALA A 60 -0.70 3.60 9.65
C ALA A 60 0.48 4.31 8.95
N PRO A 61 0.29 5.55 8.49
CA PRO A 61 1.29 6.18 7.65
C PRO A 61 2.49 6.68 8.46
N ILE A 62 3.69 6.44 7.94
CA ILE A 62 4.97 6.62 8.64
C ILE A 62 5.41 8.09 8.65
N VAL A 63 5.19 8.82 7.56
CA VAL A 63 5.59 10.23 7.42
C VAL A 63 4.34 11.11 7.29
N LYS A 64 4.24 12.22 8.03
CA LYS A 64 3.08 13.15 7.97
C LYS A 64 3.17 14.22 6.87
N LYS A 65 4.36 14.42 6.30
CA LYS A 65 4.67 15.52 5.38
C LYS A 65 5.02 14.96 4.01
N ASP A 66 4.08 15.05 3.09
CA ASP A 66 4.31 14.80 1.66
C ASP A 66 4.32 16.14 0.92
N SER A 67 5.11 16.21 -0.15
CA SER A 67 5.25 17.35 -1.06
C SER A 67 3.88 17.84 -1.57
N ILE A 68 3.78 19.14 -1.88
CA ILE A 68 2.55 19.91 -2.13
C ILE A 68 1.57 19.27 -3.16
N GLY A 69 2.03 18.42 -4.07
CA GLY A 69 1.18 17.68 -5.01
C GLY A 69 0.40 16.49 -4.43
N THR A 70 0.82 15.92 -3.30
CA THR A 70 0.18 14.75 -2.65
C THR A 70 -0.80 15.14 -1.53
N PHE A 71 -0.91 16.44 -1.22
CA PHE A 71 -1.56 16.97 -0.02
C PHE A 71 -3.10 16.84 0.00
N LEU A 72 -3.77 16.84 -1.16
CA LEU A 72 -5.23 16.72 -1.23
C LEU A 72 -5.73 15.30 -0.89
N HIS A 73 -4.95 14.27 -1.24
CA HIS A 73 -5.40 12.89 -1.08
C HIS A 73 -5.43 12.42 0.37
N ARG A 74 -4.50 12.86 1.23
CA ARG A 74 -4.38 12.33 2.60
C ARG A 74 -5.57 12.65 3.50
N ASN A 75 -6.14 13.85 3.37
CA ASN A 75 -7.31 14.24 4.19
C ASN A 75 -8.56 13.49 3.74
N LEU A 76 -8.73 13.30 2.43
CA LEU A 76 -9.79 12.45 1.88
C LEU A 76 -9.63 10.99 2.34
N GLU A 77 -8.41 10.46 2.28
CA GLU A 77 -8.11 9.11 2.77
C GLU A 77 -8.47 8.94 4.25
N LYS A 78 -8.16 9.92 5.11
CA LYS A 78 -8.55 9.88 6.54
C LYS A 78 -10.07 9.82 6.72
N ILE A 79 -10.82 10.60 5.94
CA ILE A 79 -12.29 10.58 5.97
C ILE A 79 -12.80 9.20 5.54
N ILE A 80 -12.28 8.66 4.43
CA ILE A 80 -12.64 7.34 3.90
C ILE A 80 -12.34 6.24 4.94
N ILE A 81 -11.14 6.24 5.53
CA ILE A 81 -10.75 5.26 6.56
C ILE A 81 -11.68 5.37 7.76
N SER A 82 -11.93 6.58 8.26
CA SER A 82 -12.80 6.81 9.42
C SER A 82 -14.22 6.30 9.14
N PHE A 83 -14.72 6.54 7.94
CA PHE A 83 -16.02 6.08 7.49
C PHE A 83 -16.09 4.55 7.34
N TRP A 84 -15.08 3.93 6.74
CA TRP A 84 -15.01 2.47 6.57
C TRP A 84 -14.88 1.74 7.91
N ILE A 85 -14.11 2.27 8.85
CA ILE A 85 -14.02 1.72 10.21
C ILE A 85 -15.38 1.83 10.91
N ARG A 86 -16.04 3.00 10.85
CA ARG A 86 -17.35 3.22 11.49
C ARG A 86 -18.43 2.29 10.93
N ARG A 87 -18.34 1.93 9.65
CA ARG A 87 -19.28 1.01 8.97
C ARG A 87 -18.84 -0.45 8.97
N SER A 88 -17.76 -0.80 9.68
CA SER A 88 -17.21 -2.17 9.72
C SER A 88 -16.87 -2.75 8.33
N ILE A 89 -16.57 -1.89 7.36
CA ILE A 89 -16.17 -2.29 5.99
C ILE A 89 -14.74 -2.85 6.01
N ILE A 90 -13.88 -2.29 6.86
CA ILE A 90 -12.50 -2.77 7.05
C ILE A 90 -12.31 -3.23 8.49
N LYS A 91 -11.58 -4.34 8.66
CA LYS A 91 -11.17 -4.83 9.97
C LYS A 91 -9.97 -4.05 10.46
N LYS A 92 -10.15 -3.21 11.49
CA LYS A 92 -9.03 -2.57 12.17
C LYS A 92 -8.37 -3.58 13.11
N VAL A 93 -7.09 -3.88 12.87
CA VAL A 93 -6.25 -4.69 13.76
C VAL A 93 -5.23 -3.77 14.42
N VAL A 94 -5.18 -3.78 15.75
CA VAL A 94 -4.16 -3.08 16.53
C VAL A 94 -3.26 -4.15 17.13
N GLY A 95 -2.02 -4.23 16.65
CA GLY A 95 -1.01 -5.14 17.20
C GLY A 95 -0.16 -4.43 18.27
N ASN A 96 0.35 -5.20 19.23
CA ASN A 96 1.39 -4.75 20.15
C ASN A 96 2.76 -4.84 19.45
N TRP A 97 3.05 -3.89 18.58
CA TRP A 97 4.33 -3.82 17.88
C TRP A 97 5.39 -3.14 18.75
N PRO A 98 6.64 -3.64 18.80
CA PRO A 98 7.73 -2.92 19.44
C PRO A 98 7.90 -1.55 18.76
N LYS A 99 8.04 -0.50 19.58
CA LYS A 99 8.27 0.86 19.10
C LYS A 99 9.69 1.05 18.58
#